data_AF-A0A972BG51-F1
#
_entry.id   AF-A0A972BG51-F1
#
_cell.length_a   1.000
_cell.length_b   1.000
_cell.length_c   1.000
_cell.angle_alpha   90.00
_cell.angle_beta   90.00
_cell.angle_gamma   90.00
#
_symmetry.space_group_name_H-M   'P 1'
#
loop_
_entity.id
_entity.type
_entity.pdbx_description
1 polymer ?
#
loop_
_entity_poly.entity_id
_entity_poly.type
_entity_poly.pdbx_seq_one_letter_code
_entity_poly.pdbx_strand_id
1 'polypeptide(L)'
;MGLGAILISSFLVGLSGAMMPGGLLIVNINETIKRGLFGGVLAITGHALTELLVVIGLSLGLGSVLGRPGIVGTIAIVGGALLAWMAVGTAKTSRVAELAITDGSGASRDDTASGGRFQSLTAGILATISNPYWILWWTSVGATYVAMTMEQGSAALGAFYIGH
;
A
#
# COMPACT_ATOMS: atom_id res chain seq x y z
N MET A 1 -9.34 24.37 9.67
CA MET A 1 -8.74 23.72 10.86
C MET A 1 -7.32 24.25 11.02
N GLY A 2 -6.75 24.30 12.22
CA GLY A 2 -5.32 24.60 12.35
C GLY A 2 -4.47 23.49 11.72
N LEU A 3 -3.29 23.82 11.18
CA LEU A 3 -2.38 22.85 10.54
C LEU A 3 -2.07 21.64 11.45
N GLY A 4 -1.84 21.89 12.74
CA GLY A 4 -1.59 20.81 13.71
C GLY A 4 -2.79 19.87 13.90
N ALA A 5 -4.02 20.38 13.82
CA ALA A 5 -5.22 19.55 13.91
C ALA A 5 -5.40 18.69 12.65
N ILE A 6 -5.06 19.21 11.47
CA ILE A 6 -5.07 18.45 10.21
C ILE A 6 -4.04 17.32 10.28
N LEU A 7 -2.81 17.62 10.70
CA LEU A 7 -1.74 16.62 10.83
C LEU A 7 -2.14 15.51 11.82
N ILE A 8 -2.62 15.86 13.02
CA ILE A 8 -3.00 14.87 14.03
C ILE A 8 -4.21 14.05 13.58
N SER A 9 -5.25 14.69 13.03
CA SER A 9 -6.43 13.95 12.57
C SER A 9 -6.10 13.02 11.40
N SER A 10 -5.30 13.50 10.44
CA SER A 10 -4.82 12.68 9.32
C SER A 10 -4.02 11.49 9.81
N PHE A 11 -3.11 11.68 10.77
CA PHE A 11 -2.35 10.60 11.38
C PHE A 11 -3.24 9.55 12.04
N LEU A 12 -4.22 9.96 12.84
CA LEU A 12 -5.13 9.01 13.50
C LEU A 12 -5.97 8.23 12.49
N VAL A 13 -6.44 8.89 11.43
CA VAL A 13 -7.23 8.27 10.36
C VAL A 13 -6.35 7.34 9.51
N GLY A 14 -5.18 7.78 9.05
CA GLY A 14 -4.22 6.97 8.29
C GLY A 14 -3.73 5.76 9.08
N LEU A 15 -3.37 5.95 10.35
CA LEU A 15 -2.98 4.87 11.26
C LEU A 15 -4.09 3.82 11.39
N SER A 16 -5.36 4.22 11.48
CA SER A 16 -6.47 3.28 11.54
C SER A 16 -6.56 2.40 10.29
N GLY A 17 -6.24 2.95 9.11
CA GLY A 17 -6.14 2.21 7.86
C GLY A 17 -4.93 1.28 7.82
N ALA A 18 -3.78 1.74 8.29
CA ALA A 18 -2.54 0.97 8.33
C ALA A 18 -2.59 -0.22 9.31
N MET A 19 -3.37 -0.11 10.40
CA MET A 19 -3.57 -1.18 11.37
C MET A 19 -4.53 -2.27 10.90
N MET A 20 -5.29 -2.05 9.82
CA MET A 20 -6.18 -3.08 9.28
C MET A 20 -5.33 -4.23 8.70
N PRO A 21 -5.59 -5.49 9.10
CA PRO A 21 -4.86 -6.63 8.55
C PRO A 21 -5.14 -6.75 7.05
N GLY A 22 -4.09 -6.72 6.23
CA GLY A 22 -4.21 -6.70 4.77
C GLY A 22 -2.93 -7.06 4.02
N GLY A 23 -3.01 -7.07 2.69
CA GLY A 23 -1.91 -7.51 1.81
C GLY A 23 -0.62 -6.70 1.98
N LEU A 24 -0.73 -5.37 2.15
CA LEU A 24 0.44 -4.51 2.36
C LEU A 24 1.17 -4.80 3.68
N LEU A 25 0.42 -5.07 4.77
CA LEU A 25 1.00 -5.46 6.05
C LEU A 25 1.79 -6.78 5.93
N ILE A 26 1.22 -7.77 5.24
CA ILE A 26 1.88 -9.07 5.00
C ILE A 26 3.15 -8.88 4.16
N VAL A 27 3.11 -8.05 3.12
CA VAL A 27 4.29 -7.75 2.30
C VAL A 27 5.36 -7.04 3.13
N ASN A 28 4.99 -6.06 3.95
CA ASN A 28 5.92 -5.34 4.81
C ASN A 28 6.60 -6.26 5.83
N ILE A 29 5.85 -7.18 6.45
CA ILE A 29 6.40 -8.21 7.34
C ILE A 29 7.36 -9.12 6.57
N ASN A 30 6.96 -9.63 5.40
CA ASN A 30 7.80 -10.53 4.60
C ASN A 30 9.10 -9.87 4.14
N GLU A 31 9.06 -8.63 3.67
CA GLU A 31 10.26 -7.89 3.26
C GLU A 31 11.16 -7.56 4.46
N THR A 32 10.56 -7.29 5.64
CA THR A 32 11.31 -7.10 6.88
C THR A 32 12.01 -8.38 7.35
N ILE A 33 11.34 -9.53 7.27
CA ILE A 33 11.93 -10.83 7.62
C ILE A 33 13.07 -11.19 6.66
N LYS A 34 12.88 -10.97 5.35
CA LYS A 34 13.86 -11.34 4.33
C LYS A 34 15.09 -10.43 4.29
N ARG A 35 14.92 -9.12 4.55
CA ARG A 35 15.94 -8.09 4.28
C ARG A 35 16.21 -7.16 5.46
N GLY A 36 15.67 -7.48 6.64
CA GLY A 36 15.75 -6.64 7.82
C GLY A 36 14.93 -5.35 7.70
N LEU A 37 15.15 -4.40 8.61
CA LEU A 37 14.41 -3.13 8.69
C LEU A 37 14.35 -2.38 7.35
N PHE A 38 15.45 -2.39 6.59
CA PHE A 38 15.51 -1.69 5.29
C PHE A 38 14.54 -2.27 4.26
N GLY A 39 14.24 -3.57 4.29
CA GLY A 39 13.25 -4.19 3.41
C GLY A 39 11.86 -3.64 3.65
N GLY A 40 11.45 -3.56 4.92
CA GLY A 40 10.16 -2.98 5.31
C GLY A 40 10.06 -1.49 4.99
N VAL A 41 11.09 -0.71 5.35
CA VAL A 41 11.12 0.73 5.04
C VAL A 41 10.99 0.99 3.54
N LEU A 42 11.66 0.20 2.69
CA LEU A 42 11.54 0.36 1.24
C LEU A 42 10.15 -0.04 0.72
N ALA A 43 9.53 -1.08 1.27
CA ALA A 43 8.16 -1.45 0.91
C ALA A 43 7.17 -0.35 1.25
N ILE A 44 7.28 0.24 2.45
CA ILE A 44 6.47 1.39 2.88
C ILE A 44 6.76 2.62 2.01
N THR A 45 8.01 2.85 1.62
CA THR A 45 8.36 3.96 0.71
C THR A 45 7.64 3.83 -0.64
N GLY A 46 7.48 2.59 -1.14
CA GLY A 46 6.75 2.33 -2.37
C GLY A 46 5.26 2.63 -2.23
N HIS A 47 4.68 2.28 -1.08
CA HIS A 47 3.32 2.65 -0.72
C HIS A 47 3.15 4.18 -0.68
N ALA A 48 3.97 4.88 0.12
CA ALA A 48 3.92 6.33 0.25
C ALA A 48 4.07 7.05 -1.10
N LEU A 49 5.00 6.59 -1.96
CA LEU A 49 5.15 7.17 -3.30
C LEU A 49 3.88 7.01 -4.15
N THR A 50 3.21 5.86 -4.05
CA THR A 50 1.93 5.61 -4.74
C THR A 50 0.84 6.54 -4.23
N GLU A 51 0.79 6.77 -2.92
CA GLU A 51 -0.16 7.71 -2.31
C GLU A 51 0.10 9.15 -2.72
N LEU A 52 1.37 9.58 -2.78
CA LEU A 52 1.72 10.91 -3.26
C LEU A 52 1.19 11.16 -4.67
N LEU A 53 1.31 10.17 -5.57
CA LEU A 53 0.78 10.27 -6.93
C LEU A 53 -0.74 10.44 -6.94
N VAL A 54 -1.46 9.73 -6.05
CA VAL A 54 -2.91 9.89 -5.91
C VAL A 54 -3.27 11.25 -5.35
N VAL A 55 -2.57 11.73 -4.32
CA VAL A 55 -2.80 13.08 -3.76
C VAL A 55 -2.61 14.15 -4.83
N ILE A 56 -1.52 14.07 -5.59
CA ILE A 56 -1.27 14.99 -6.72
C ILE A 56 -2.41 14.87 -7.73
N GLY A 57 -2.78 13.66 -8.15
CA GLY A 57 -3.87 13.46 -9.11
C GLY A 57 -5.21 14.02 -8.62
N LEU A 58 -5.59 13.73 -7.38
CA LEU A 58 -6.81 14.26 -6.76
C LEU A 58 -6.77 15.79 -6.68
N SER A 59 -5.61 16.36 -6.35
CA SER A 59 -5.43 17.82 -6.31
C SER A 59 -5.57 18.48 -7.69
N LEU A 60 -5.35 17.74 -8.77
CA LEU A 60 -5.56 18.18 -10.15
C LEU A 60 -6.97 17.86 -10.69
N GLY A 61 -7.88 17.31 -9.87
CA GLY A 61 -9.28 17.07 -10.22
C GLY A 61 -9.65 15.62 -10.55
N LEU A 62 -8.77 14.66 -10.32
CA LEU A 62 -8.98 13.22 -10.62
C LEU A 62 -10.18 12.60 -9.87
N GLY A 63 -10.61 13.19 -8.75
CA GLY A 63 -11.74 12.70 -7.96
C GLY A 63 -13.07 12.63 -8.72
N SER A 64 -13.28 13.56 -9.66
CA SER A 64 -14.48 13.59 -10.53
C SER A 64 -14.58 12.39 -11.49
N VAL A 65 -13.45 11.79 -11.83
CA VAL A 65 -13.34 10.63 -12.72
C VAL A 65 -13.41 9.34 -11.90
N LEU A 66 -12.67 9.26 -10.80
CA LEU A 66 -12.59 8.06 -9.95
C LEU A 66 -13.91 7.72 -9.27
N GLY A 67 -14.78 8.70 -9.00
CA GLY A 67 -16.09 8.48 -8.38
C GLY A 67 -17.14 7.81 -9.29
N ARG A 68 -16.84 7.53 -10.56
CA ARG A 68 -17.79 6.89 -11.49
C ARG A 68 -17.97 5.41 -11.11
N PRO A 69 -19.22 4.90 -10.94
CA PRO A 69 -19.47 3.52 -10.50
C PRO A 69 -18.76 2.45 -11.34
N GLY A 70 -18.67 2.63 -12.66
CA GLY A 70 -17.98 1.70 -13.55
C GLY A 70 -16.46 1.64 -13.33
N ILE A 71 -15.83 2.76 -12.94
CA ILE A 71 -14.39 2.82 -12.68
C ILE A 71 -14.08 2.16 -11.34
N VAL A 72 -14.86 2.48 -10.29
CA VAL A 72 -14.73 1.83 -8.97
C VAL A 72 -14.91 0.31 -9.07
N GLY A 73 -15.94 -0.15 -9.78
CA GLY A 73 -16.20 -1.58 -9.97
C GLY A 73 -15.08 -2.30 -10.71
N THR A 74 -14.52 -1.68 -11.76
CA THR A 74 -13.39 -2.25 -12.50
C THR A 74 -12.16 -2.40 -11.63
N ILE A 75 -11.82 -1.35 -10.87
CA ILE A 75 -10.67 -1.37 -9.98
C ILE A 75 -10.83 -2.45 -8.89
N ALA A 76 -12.01 -2.59 -8.31
CA ALA A 76 -12.29 -3.61 -7.30
C ALA A 76 -12.10 -5.04 -7.84
N ILE A 77 -12.59 -5.32 -9.06
CA ILE A 77 -12.45 -6.64 -9.70
C ILE A 77 -10.97 -6.95 -10.00
N VAL A 78 -10.25 -6.01 -10.62
CA VAL A 78 -8.84 -6.20 -10.99
C VAL A 78 -7.96 -6.34 -9.75
N GLY A 79 -8.15 -5.47 -8.75
CA GLY A 79 -7.43 -5.55 -7.47
C GLY A 79 -7.71 -6.86 -6.73
N GLY A 80 -8.98 -7.27 -6.66
CA GLY A 80 -9.38 -8.55 -6.07
C GLY A 80 -8.74 -9.76 -6.76
N ALA A 81 -8.68 -9.77 -8.09
CA ALA A 81 -8.01 -10.82 -8.85
C ALA A 81 -6.50 -10.88 -8.58
N LEU A 82 -5.83 -9.72 -8.51
CA LEU A 82 -4.41 -9.63 -8.15
C LEU A 82 -4.14 -10.10 -6.72
N LEU A 83 -4.99 -9.75 -5.76
CA LEU A 83 -4.90 -10.25 -4.38
C LEU A 83 -5.06 -11.77 -4.32
N ALA A 84 -6.03 -12.33 -5.05
CA ALA A 84 -6.22 -13.78 -5.12
C ALA A 84 -4.98 -14.48 -5.71
N TRP A 85 -4.40 -13.92 -6.77
CA TRP A 85 -3.16 -14.43 -7.36
C TRP A 85 -1.99 -14.41 -6.37
N MET A 86 -1.81 -13.30 -5.65
CA MET A 86 -0.78 -13.20 -4.60
C MET A 86 -1.04 -14.20 -3.46
N ALA A 87 -2.28 -14.35 -3.01
CA ALA A 87 -2.66 -15.29 -1.96
C ALA A 87 -2.30 -16.73 -2.34
N VAL A 88 -2.56 -17.14 -3.59
CA VAL A 88 -2.16 -18.45 -4.11
C VAL A 88 -0.64 -18.58 -4.19
N GLY A 89 0.08 -17.54 -4.62
CA GLY A 89 1.55 -17.52 -4.63
C GLY A 89 2.16 -17.69 -3.24
N THR A 90 1.61 -16.99 -2.24
CA THR A 90 2.04 -17.11 -0.84
C THR A 90 1.70 -18.48 -0.27
N ALA A 91 0.49 -19.01 -0.51
CA ALA A 91 0.08 -20.33 -0.02
C ALA A 91 0.91 -21.47 -0.62
N LYS A 92 1.31 -21.36 -1.89
CA LYS A 92 2.23 -22.32 -2.52
C LYS A 92 3.64 -22.23 -1.92
N THR A 93 4.13 -21.02 -1.65
CA THR A 93 5.46 -20.79 -1.07
C THR A 93 5.53 -21.25 0.39
N SER A 94 4.46 -21.06 1.18
CA SER A 94 4.42 -21.47 2.59
C SER A 94 4.37 -22.99 2.75
N ARG A 95 3.66 -23.72 1.87
CA ARG A 95 3.67 -25.20 1.88
C ARG A 95 5.03 -25.81 1.56
N VAL A 96 5.85 -25.12 0.75
CA VAL A 96 7.22 -25.55 0.44
C VAL A 96 8.18 -25.24 1.60
N ALA A 97 7.96 -24.15 2.34
CA ALA A 97 8.77 -23.78 3.49
C ALA A 97 8.59 -24.73 4.70
N GLU A 98 7.41 -25.33 4.87
CA GLU A 98 7.12 -26.30 5.93
C GLU A 98 7.78 -27.67 5.68
N LEU A 99 7.94 -28.08 4.42
CA LEU A 99 8.58 -29.34 4.04
C LEU A 99 10.12 -29.33 4.15
N ALA A 100 10.74 -28.14 4.14
CA ALA A 100 12.20 -27.99 4.23
C ALA A 100 12.74 -28.07 5.68
N ILE A 101 11.86 -28.19 6.69
CA ILE A 101 12.26 -28.33 8.10
C ILE A 101 12.42 -29.80 8.50
N THR A 102 11.90 -30.75 7.72
CA THR A 102 11.89 -32.19 8.08
C THR A 102 13.02 -33.00 7.46
N ASP A 103 13.56 -32.62 6.31
CA ASP A 103 14.72 -33.30 5.72
C ASP A 103 15.93 -32.37 5.69
N GLY A 104 16.92 -32.71 6.51
CA GLY A 104 18.22 -32.03 6.64
C GLY A 104 19.13 -32.14 5.42
N SER A 105 18.59 -31.94 4.23
CA SER A 105 19.34 -31.78 2.99
C SER A 105 19.11 -30.38 2.45
N GLY A 106 20.04 -29.47 2.77
CA GLY A 106 20.16 -28.22 2.04
C GLY A 106 20.37 -28.52 0.57
N ALA A 107 19.40 -28.19 -0.27
CA ALA A 107 19.61 -28.04 -1.70
C ALA A 107 18.55 -27.11 -2.31
N SER A 108 19.07 -26.09 -2.99
CA SER A 108 18.43 -25.26 -4.02
C SER A 108 17.17 -24.49 -3.60
N ARG A 109 17.39 -23.39 -2.86
CA ARG A 109 16.52 -22.22 -2.98
C ARG A 109 16.70 -21.70 -4.40
N ASP A 110 15.63 -21.74 -5.18
CA ASP A 110 15.62 -21.19 -6.53
C ASP A 110 16.11 -19.74 -6.49
N ASP A 111 17.17 -19.48 -7.24
CA ASP A 111 17.88 -18.21 -7.37
C ASP A 111 16.99 -17.16 -8.05
N THR A 112 16.03 -16.62 -7.30
CA THR A 112 15.65 -15.21 -7.47
C THR A 112 16.17 -14.37 -6.30
N ALA A 113 17.32 -14.79 -5.75
CA ALA A 113 18.18 -14.03 -4.84
C ALA A 113 18.89 -12.83 -5.53
N SER A 114 18.38 -12.37 -6.67
CA SER A 114 18.93 -11.25 -7.45
C SER A 114 18.00 -10.04 -7.56
N GLY A 115 16.82 -10.06 -6.94
CA GLY A 115 15.97 -8.88 -6.96
C GLY A 115 16.52 -7.83 -5.99
N GLY A 116 17.22 -6.84 -6.52
CA GLY A 116 17.84 -5.75 -5.75
C GLY A 116 16.86 -5.00 -4.84
N ARG A 117 17.34 -3.96 -4.14
CA ARG A 117 16.54 -3.13 -3.21
C ARG A 117 15.18 -2.74 -3.82
N PHE A 118 15.14 -2.46 -5.12
CA PHE A 118 13.94 -2.19 -5.92
C PHE A 118 12.80 -3.23 -5.84
N GLN A 119 13.09 -4.50 -5.51
CA GLN A 119 12.05 -5.52 -5.36
C GLN A 119 11.12 -5.24 -4.17
N SER A 120 11.67 -4.76 -3.05
CA SER A 120 10.86 -4.43 -1.87
C SER A 120 9.97 -3.22 -2.14
N LEU A 121 10.51 -2.21 -2.84
CA LEU A 121 9.77 -1.03 -3.30
C LEU A 121 8.62 -1.43 -4.23
N THR A 122 8.91 -2.22 -5.27
CA THR A 122 7.90 -2.68 -6.23
C THR A 122 6.86 -3.59 -5.59
N ALA A 123 7.25 -4.44 -4.63
CA ALA A 123 6.31 -5.24 -3.86
C ALA A 123 5.32 -4.35 -3.07
N GLY A 124 5.81 -3.27 -2.45
CA GLY A 124 4.96 -2.29 -1.76
C GLY A 124 3.97 -1.58 -2.70
N ILE A 125 4.45 -1.13 -3.87
CA ILE A 125 3.61 -0.50 -4.90
C ILE A 125 2.52 -1.47 -5.38
N LEU A 126 2.91 -2.70 -5.76
CA LEU A 126 1.98 -3.70 -6.27
C LEU A 126 0.94 -4.11 -5.22
N ALA A 127 1.37 -4.28 -3.97
CA ALA A 127 0.46 -4.60 -2.86
C ALA A 127 -0.55 -3.47 -2.61
N THR A 128 -0.12 -2.22 -2.76
CA THR A 128 -0.97 -1.03 -2.60
C THR A 128 -2.03 -0.94 -3.70
N ILE A 129 -1.60 -0.99 -4.96
CA ILE A 129 -2.51 -0.84 -6.12
C ILE A 129 -3.49 -2.02 -6.20
N SER A 130 -3.06 -3.21 -5.78
CA SER A 130 -3.93 -4.39 -5.76
C SER A 130 -4.94 -4.37 -4.61
N ASN A 131 -4.81 -3.46 -3.63
CA ASN A 131 -5.67 -3.44 -2.46
C ASN A 131 -6.96 -2.63 -2.71
N PRO A 132 -8.14 -3.27 -2.85
CA PRO A 132 -9.39 -2.56 -3.09
C PRO A 132 -9.78 -1.66 -1.91
N TYR A 133 -9.36 -1.99 -0.68
CA TYR A 133 -9.57 -1.11 0.48
C TYR A 133 -8.84 0.23 0.30
N TRP A 134 -7.61 0.21 -0.20
CA TRP A 134 -6.84 1.43 -0.45
C TRP A 134 -7.51 2.32 -1.51
N ILE A 135 -8.03 1.72 -2.59
CA ILE A 135 -8.81 2.44 -3.60
C ILE A 135 -10.10 3.02 -3.01
N LEU A 136 -10.85 2.24 -2.25
CA LEU A 136 -12.10 2.70 -1.62
C LEU A 136 -11.83 3.83 -0.62
N TRP A 137 -10.73 3.76 0.14
CA TRP A 137 -10.32 4.81 1.06
C TRP A 137 -9.98 6.11 0.33
N TRP A 138 -9.17 6.05 -0.72
CA TRP A 138 -8.77 7.24 -1.49
C TRP A 138 -9.91 7.84 -2.31
N THR A 139 -10.89 7.03 -2.74
CA THR A 139 -12.09 7.52 -3.43
C THR A 139 -13.15 8.10 -2.49
N SER A 140 -13.01 7.91 -1.17
CA SER A 140 -13.95 8.41 -0.16
C SER A 140 -13.29 9.42 0.79
N VAL A 141 -12.73 8.93 1.90
CA VAL A 141 -12.13 9.73 2.98
C VAL A 141 -10.96 10.55 2.45
N GLY A 142 -10.03 9.92 1.71
CA GLY A 142 -8.86 10.60 1.17
C GLY A 142 -9.22 11.75 0.22
N ALA A 143 -10.15 11.53 -0.71
CA ALA A 143 -10.64 12.57 -1.61
C ALA A 143 -11.27 13.76 -0.88
N THR A 144 -12.00 13.50 0.20
CA THR A 144 -12.62 14.55 1.01
C THR A 144 -11.57 15.37 1.77
N TYR A 145 -10.57 14.71 2.37
CA TYR A 145 -9.45 15.41 3.02
C TYR A 145 -8.63 16.26 2.04
N VAL A 146 -8.34 15.75 0.84
CA VAL A 146 -7.65 16.51 -0.20
C VAL A 146 -8.47 17.74 -0.61
N ALA A 147 -9.77 17.60 -0.86
CA ALA A 147 -10.63 18.72 -1.20
C ALA A 147 -10.66 19.79 -0.09
N MET A 148 -10.89 19.38 1.16
CA MET A 148 -10.95 20.29 2.31
C MET A 148 -9.63 21.02 2.59
N THR A 149 -8.50 20.35 2.36
CA THR A 149 -7.17 20.93 2.61
C THR A 149 -6.73 21.85 1.49
N MET A 150 -7.10 21.56 0.23
CA MET A 150 -6.94 22.51 -0.88
C MET A 150 -7.73 23.80 -0.65
N GLU A 151 -8.90 23.72 -0.03
CA GLU A 151 -9.68 24.79 0.62
C GLU A 151 -8.79 25.84 1.33
N GLN A 152 -7.83 25.33 2.09
CA GLN A 152 -7.00 26.05 3.05
C GLN A 152 -5.57 26.32 2.54
N GLY A 153 -5.27 25.92 1.29
CA GLY A 153 -3.99 26.12 0.64
C GLY A 153 -3.01 24.95 0.74
N SER A 154 -1.91 25.02 -0.01
CA SER A 154 -0.94 23.93 -0.18
C SER A 154 -0.25 23.48 1.12
N ALA A 155 -0.09 24.39 2.09
CA ALA A 155 0.46 24.05 3.40
C ALA A 155 -0.44 23.08 4.19
N ALA A 156 -1.76 23.21 4.07
CA ALA A 156 -2.72 22.31 4.70
C ALA A 156 -2.72 20.93 4.02
N LEU A 157 -2.60 20.89 2.69
CA LEU A 157 -2.46 19.64 1.94
C LEU A 157 -1.17 18.90 2.31
N GLY A 158 -0.06 19.64 2.47
CA GLY A 158 1.21 19.09 2.95
C GLY A 158 1.12 18.55 4.38
N ALA A 159 0.45 19.27 5.29
CA ALA A 159 0.23 18.81 6.66
C ALA A 159 -0.64 17.54 6.73
N PHE A 160 -1.63 17.41 5.85
CA PHE A 160 -2.41 16.18 5.69
C PHE A 160 -1.53 15.02 5.21
N TYR A 161 -0.80 15.20 4.11
CA TYR A 161 0.02 14.13 3.54
C TYR A 161 1.18 13.70 4.46
N ILE A 162 1.75 14.61 5.25
CA ILE A 162 2.78 14.26 6.24
C ILE A 162 2.17 13.53 7.45
N GLY A 163 0.93 13.87 7.80
CA GLY A 163 0.23 13.23 8.90
C GLY A 163 -0.24 11.81 8.56
N HIS A 164 -0.80 11.62 7.35
CA HIS A 164 -1.23 10.32 6.82
C HIS A 164 -0.06 9.34 6.70
#